data_AF-A0A6P6DW07-F1
#
_entry.id   AF-A0A6P6DW07-F1
#
_cell.length_a   1.000
_cell.length_b   1.000
_cell.length_c   1.000
_cell.angle_alpha   90.00
_cell.angle_beta   90.00
_cell.angle_gamma   90.00
#
_symmetry.space_group_name_H-M   'P 1'
#
loop_
_entity.id
_entity.type
_entity.pdbx_description
1 polymer ?
#
loop_
_entity_poly.entity_id
_entity_poly.type
_entity_poly.pdbx_seq_one_letter_code
_entity_poly.pdbx_strand_id
1 'polypeptide(L)'
;MEWNPGFPLSIDAKCHKDLPRDIQFDSEKGVDFVLNYSKAMENLFINRFMHMFQSSWHDFADFEKIFVKISNTISERVMKHWQEDLMFGYQFLNGCNPVLIRRCTQLPPKLPVTTDMVECSLERQLTLEQEIQEGNIFIVDYELLDGIDANKTDPCTLQFLAAPICLLYKNLANKIVPIAIQLNQTPGEENPIFLPSDAKYDWLLAKIWVRSSDFHVHQTITHLLRTHLVSEVFGIAMYRQLPAVHPIFKLLVAHVRFTIAINTKAREQLICEYGLFDKANATGGGGHVQMVQRAMQDLTYASLCFPEAIRARGMDSAEDIPYYFYRDDGLRVWEAIHSFVAEVVDIYYESDQVVAEDTELQAFAKDVYVYGMRGCKASGFPKSLRSREQLTKYLTVVIFTASAQHAAVNFGQLFLGMYPEEHFTEKPVKEAMVRFRKNLEAIVSVIAERNKNKKLPYYYLSPDRIPNSVAI
;
A
#
# COMPACT_ATOMS: atom_id res chain seq x y z
N MET A 1 23.35 2.54 5.44
CA MET A 1 23.75 3.79 4.75
C MET A 1 22.50 4.63 4.49
N GLU A 2 22.60 5.95 4.45
CA GLU A 2 21.50 6.80 3.97
C GLU A 2 21.54 6.80 2.44
N TRP A 3 20.55 6.19 1.77
CA TRP A 3 20.51 6.15 0.30
C TRP A 3 20.15 7.52 -0.30
N ASN A 4 19.13 8.17 0.26
CA ASN A 4 18.72 9.52 -0.09
C ASN A 4 18.37 10.31 1.19
N PRO A 5 18.58 11.64 1.22
CA PRO A 5 18.27 12.46 2.38
C PRO A 5 16.84 12.29 2.86
N GLY A 6 16.65 12.08 4.16
CA GLY A 6 15.33 12.01 4.80
C GLY A 6 14.58 10.70 4.62
N PHE A 7 15.13 9.73 3.87
CA PHE A 7 14.58 8.37 3.79
C PHE A 7 14.82 7.61 5.11
N PRO A 8 14.02 6.55 5.37
CA PRO A 8 14.41 5.52 6.32
C PRO A 8 15.80 4.96 5.97
N LEU A 9 16.62 4.67 6.98
CA LEU A 9 17.94 4.07 6.72
C LEU A 9 17.80 2.65 6.16
N SER A 10 18.62 2.35 5.17
CA SER A 10 18.66 1.06 4.47
C SER A 10 20.01 0.35 4.65
N ILE A 11 20.13 -0.83 4.05
CA ILE A 11 21.37 -1.63 4.08
C ILE A 11 22.55 -0.82 3.53
N ASP A 12 23.75 -1.07 4.04
CA ASP A 12 24.99 -0.48 3.55
C ASP A 12 25.55 -1.30 2.37
N ALA A 13 24.83 -1.28 1.26
CA ALA A 13 25.23 -1.94 0.01
C ALA A 13 24.76 -1.10 -1.18
N LYS A 14 25.63 -0.95 -2.19
CA LYS A 14 25.33 -0.10 -3.36
C LYS A 14 24.61 -0.88 -4.47
N CYS A 15 24.88 -2.17 -4.58
CA CYS A 15 24.25 -3.05 -5.56
C CYS A 15 24.05 -4.44 -4.96
N HIS A 16 23.22 -5.27 -5.61
CA HIS A 16 22.81 -6.57 -5.07
C HIS A 16 24.00 -7.50 -4.74
N LYS A 17 25.03 -7.51 -5.59
CA LYS A 17 26.23 -8.33 -5.40
C LYS A 17 27.05 -7.98 -4.15
N ASP A 18 26.88 -6.78 -3.60
CA ASP A 18 27.61 -6.33 -2.40
C ASP A 18 26.94 -6.84 -1.11
N LEU A 19 25.71 -7.38 -1.21
CA LEU A 19 25.01 -7.94 -0.08
C LEU A 19 25.70 -9.21 0.43
N PRO A 20 25.70 -9.47 1.76
CA PRO A 20 26.00 -10.79 2.29
C PRO A 20 25.15 -11.88 1.61
N ARG A 21 25.75 -13.03 1.31
CA ARG A 21 25.09 -14.08 0.52
C ARG A 21 23.77 -14.56 1.15
N ASP A 22 23.68 -14.57 2.47
CA ASP A 22 22.50 -15.00 3.24
C ASP A 22 21.25 -14.14 2.98
N ILE A 23 21.43 -12.92 2.46
CA ILE A 23 20.34 -11.99 2.16
C ILE A 23 20.31 -11.59 0.69
N GLN A 24 21.03 -12.30 -0.18
CA GLN A 24 20.88 -12.22 -1.64
C GLN A 24 19.72 -13.11 -2.10
N PHE A 25 19.25 -12.90 -3.32
CA PHE A 25 18.41 -13.90 -3.98
C PHE A 25 19.18 -15.21 -4.22
N ASP A 26 18.44 -16.32 -4.24
CA ASP A 26 18.97 -17.66 -4.58
C ASP A 26 19.70 -17.63 -5.93
N SER A 27 19.19 -16.84 -6.89
CA SER A 27 19.79 -16.56 -8.19
C SER A 27 19.99 -15.06 -8.40
N GLU A 28 21.21 -14.65 -8.76
CA GLU A 28 21.62 -13.25 -9.02
C GLU A 28 20.75 -12.53 -10.07
N LYS A 29 20.24 -13.29 -11.05
CA LYS A 29 19.35 -12.80 -12.13
C LYS A 29 17.93 -13.39 -12.05
N GLY A 30 17.61 -14.12 -10.98
CA GLY A 30 16.29 -14.73 -10.81
C GLY A 30 15.19 -13.70 -10.61
N VAL A 31 15.51 -12.63 -9.87
CA VAL A 31 14.64 -11.47 -9.63
C VAL A 31 15.45 -10.21 -9.96
N ASP A 32 15.22 -9.68 -11.16
CA ASP A 32 15.97 -8.55 -11.73
C ASP A 32 14.99 -7.67 -12.54
N PHE A 33 14.91 -6.38 -12.22
CA PHE A 33 13.86 -5.51 -12.78
C PHE A 33 14.03 -5.35 -14.29
N VAL A 34 15.26 -5.18 -14.77
CA VAL A 34 15.54 -5.03 -16.20
C VAL A 34 15.12 -6.29 -16.95
N LEU A 35 15.58 -7.46 -16.49
CA LEU A 35 15.26 -8.73 -17.15
C LEU A 35 13.76 -9.04 -17.11
N ASN A 36 13.12 -8.83 -15.96
CA ASN A 36 11.70 -9.15 -15.77
C ASN A 36 10.81 -8.21 -16.59
N TYR A 37 11.12 -6.92 -16.66
CA TYR A 37 10.33 -5.96 -17.44
C TYR A 37 10.51 -6.20 -18.95
N SER A 38 11.73 -6.47 -19.41
CA SER A 38 11.96 -6.83 -20.82
C SER A 38 11.24 -8.11 -21.22
N LYS A 39 11.35 -9.18 -20.41
CA LYS A 39 10.62 -10.44 -20.65
C LYS A 39 9.11 -10.25 -20.59
N ALA A 40 8.60 -9.41 -19.69
CA ALA A 40 7.18 -9.09 -19.62
C ALA A 40 6.72 -8.40 -20.91
N MET A 41 7.46 -7.39 -21.41
CA MET A 41 7.12 -6.72 -22.67
C MET A 41 7.10 -7.68 -23.87
N GLU A 42 8.03 -8.65 -23.91
CA GLU A 42 8.06 -9.70 -24.92
C GLU A 42 6.85 -10.64 -24.80
N ASN A 43 6.57 -11.16 -23.61
CA ASN A 43 5.44 -12.06 -23.33
C ASN A 43 4.08 -11.39 -23.58
N LEU A 44 4.00 -10.07 -23.41
CA LEU A 44 2.80 -9.27 -23.65
C LEU A 44 2.70 -8.76 -25.10
N PHE A 45 3.65 -9.10 -25.97
CA PHE A 45 3.70 -8.71 -27.38
C PHE A 45 3.73 -7.18 -27.61
N ILE A 46 4.33 -6.43 -26.68
CA ILE A 46 4.43 -4.97 -26.71
C ILE A 46 5.86 -4.46 -26.92
N ASN A 47 6.82 -5.35 -27.14
CA ASN A 47 8.23 -5.01 -27.41
C ASN A 47 8.41 -4.01 -28.56
N ARG A 48 7.55 -4.03 -29.58
CA ARG A 48 7.58 -3.04 -30.69
C ARG A 48 7.36 -1.59 -30.24
N PHE A 49 6.75 -1.38 -29.07
CA PHE A 49 6.44 -0.05 -28.52
C PHE A 49 7.48 0.45 -27.52
N MET A 50 8.47 -0.37 -27.15
CA MET A 50 9.38 -0.10 -26.01
C MET A 50 10.23 1.18 -26.14
N HIS A 51 10.30 1.76 -27.35
CA HIS A 51 11.03 2.98 -27.65
C HIS A 51 10.17 4.08 -28.29
N MET A 52 8.84 3.90 -28.38
CA MET A 52 7.92 4.82 -29.04
C MET A 52 7.37 5.89 -28.09
N PHE A 53 8.24 6.58 -27.37
CA PHE A 53 7.84 7.58 -26.36
C PHE A 53 7.18 8.84 -26.95
N GLN A 54 7.32 9.07 -28.26
CA GLN A 54 6.80 10.24 -28.98
C GLN A 54 5.55 9.92 -29.83
N SER A 55 4.93 8.76 -29.61
CA SER A 55 3.78 8.32 -30.40
C SER A 55 2.59 8.08 -29.49
N SER A 56 1.54 8.89 -29.68
CA SER A 56 0.25 8.68 -29.03
C SER A 56 -0.52 7.52 -29.69
N TRP A 57 -1.37 6.87 -28.91
CA TRP A 57 -2.44 6.04 -29.47
C TRP A 57 -3.38 6.92 -30.30
N HIS A 58 -3.81 6.43 -31.46
CA HIS A 58 -4.68 7.20 -32.36
C HIS A 58 -6.07 7.44 -31.75
N ASP A 59 -6.59 6.44 -31.05
CA ASP A 59 -7.85 6.43 -30.33
C ASP A 59 -7.82 5.36 -29.23
N PHE A 60 -8.90 5.24 -28.45
CA PHE A 60 -9.03 4.18 -27.44
C PHE A 60 -8.99 2.77 -28.05
N ALA A 61 -9.49 2.59 -29.28
CA ALA A 61 -9.57 1.29 -29.93
C ALA A 61 -8.18 0.76 -30.34
N ASP A 62 -7.22 1.65 -30.61
CA ASP A 62 -5.82 1.32 -30.90
C ASP A 62 -5.16 0.61 -29.71
N PHE A 63 -5.29 1.17 -28.51
CA PHE A 63 -4.82 0.53 -27.29
C PHE A 63 -5.65 -0.71 -26.91
N GLU A 64 -6.98 -0.66 -27.10
CA GLU A 64 -7.87 -1.80 -26.83
C GLU A 64 -7.44 -3.06 -27.59
N LYS A 65 -7.08 -2.95 -28.88
CA LYS A 65 -6.59 -4.09 -29.70
C LYS A 65 -5.36 -4.79 -29.11
N ILE A 66 -4.56 -4.07 -28.33
CA ILE A 66 -3.39 -4.62 -27.63
C ILE A 66 -3.84 -5.22 -26.30
N PHE A 67 -4.60 -4.44 -25.54
CA PHE A 67 -5.05 -4.80 -24.21
C PHE A 67 -5.86 -6.09 -24.15
N VAL A 68 -6.78 -6.33 -25.09
CA VAL A 68 -7.62 -7.54 -25.13
C VAL A 68 -6.81 -8.84 -25.27
N LYS A 69 -5.57 -8.77 -25.76
CA LYS A 69 -4.69 -9.95 -25.90
C LYS A 69 -4.01 -10.34 -24.59
N ILE A 70 -3.95 -9.43 -23.63
CA ILE A 70 -3.20 -9.57 -22.38
C ILE A 70 -4.08 -9.41 -21.13
N SER A 71 -5.36 -9.07 -21.32
CA SER A 71 -6.29 -8.83 -20.23
C SER A 71 -6.62 -10.10 -19.45
N ASN A 72 -6.81 -9.95 -18.14
CA ASN A 72 -7.50 -10.90 -17.26
C ASN A 72 -8.92 -10.41 -16.91
N THR A 73 -9.67 -11.24 -16.17
CA THR A 73 -11.06 -10.98 -15.78
C THR A 73 -11.31 -9.60 -15.14
N ILE A 74 -10.45 -9.17 -14.21
CA ILE A 74 -10.61 -7.88 -13.52
C ILE A 74 -10.31 -6.74 -14.49
N SER A 75 -9.19 -6.85 -15.21
CA SER A 75 -8.73 -5.80 -16.14
C SER A 75 -9.70 -5.60 -17.31
N GLU A 76 -10.28 -6.67 -17.87
CA GLU A 76 -11.32 -6.59 -18.91
C GLU A 76 -12.59 -5.91 -18.36
N ARG A 77 -12.92 -6.19 -17.09
CA ARG A 77 -14.05 -5.52 -16.44
C ARG A 77 -13.80 -4.03 -16.26
N VAL A 78 -12.59 -3.64 -15.84
CA VAL A 78 -12.21 -2.22 -15.76
C VAL A 78 -12.32 -1.57 -17.14
N MET A 79 -11.79 -2.18 -18.20
CA MET A 79 -11.93 -1.66 -19.58
C MET A 79 -13.39 -1.39 -19.99
N LYS A 80 -14.34 -2.23 -19.54
CA LYS A 80 -15.77 -2.04 -19.84
C LYS A 80 -16.46 -0.97 -19.00
N HIS A 81 -15.96 -0.68 -17.80
CA HIS A 81 -16.67 0.11 -16.79
C HIS A 81 -15.86 1.28 -16.20
N TRP A 82 -14.65 1.58 -16.71
CA TRP A 82 -13.76 2.61 -16.13
C TRP A 82 -14.34 4.03 -16.18
N GLN A 83 -15.29 4.30 -17.08
CA GLN A 83 -15.97 5.59 -17.18
C GLN A 83 -17.09 5.73 -16.11
N GLU A 84 -17.52 4.64 -15.47
CA GLU A 84 -18.60 4.65 -14.48
C GLU A 84 -18.14 5.19 -13.12
N ASP A 85 -18.92 6.11 -12.54
CA ASP A 85 -18.65 6.69 -11.21
C ASP A 85 -18.64 5.63 -10.11
N LEU A 86 -19.45 4.58 -10.26
CA LEU A 86 -19.47 3.44 -9.34
C LEU A 86 -18.13 2.70 -9.35
N MET A 87 -17.55 2.44 -10.52
CA MET A 87 -16.25 1.78 -10.64
C MET A 87 -15.11 2.67 -10.12
N PHE A 88 -15.20 3.98 -10.37
CA PHE A 88 -14.25 4.95 -9.84
C PHE A 88 -14.25 4.95 -8.30
N GLY A 89 -15.42 5.11 -7.68
CA GLY A 89 -15.56 5.11 -6.22
C GLY A 89 -15.23 3.77 -5.58
N TYR A 90 -15.57 2.65 -6.23
CA TYR A 90 -15.27 1.30 -5.75
C TYR A 90 -13.78 1.05 -5.53
N GLN A 91 -12.91 1.62 -6.38
CA GLN A 91 -11.46 1.42 -6.29
C GLN A 91 -10.85 2.00 -5.01
N PHE A 92 -11.45 3.04 -4.42
CA PHE A 92 -10.97 3.58 -3.14
C PHE A 92 -11.19 2.64 -1.95
N LEU A 93 -12.09 1.66 -2.08
CA LEU A 93 -12.36 0.65 -1.05
C LEU A 93 -11.70 -0.70 -1.37
N ASN A 94 -11.63 -1.06 -2.64
CA ASN A 94 -11.32 -2.43 -3.06
C ASN A 94 -10.39 -2.50 -4.29
N GLY A 95 -9.83 -1.36 -4.71
CA GLY A 95 -8.83 -1.28 -5.78
C GLY A 95 -7.42 -1.61 -5.27
N CYS A 96 -6.41 -1.15 -6.01
CA CYS A 96 -5.00 -1.40 -5.66
C CYS A 96 -4.47 -0.48 -4.55
N ASN A 97 -5.14 0.64 -4.26
CA ASN A 97 -4.74 1.61 -3.25
C ASN A 97 -5.87 1.98 -2.26
N PRO A 98 -6.46 0.99 -1.55
CA PRO A 98 -7.67 1.21 -0.74
C PRO A 98 -7.34 1.79 0.64
N VAL A 99 -6.49 2.82 0.72
CA VAL A 99 -5.93 3.33 1.99
C VAL A 99 -6.03 4.84 2.18
N LEU A 100 -6.47 5.59 1.17
CA LEU A 100 -6.49 7.05 1.25
C LEU A 100 -7.84 7.62 1.68
N ILE A 101 -8.94 6.94 1.31
CA ILE A 101 -10.29 7.41 1.60
C ILE A 101 -10.55 7.47 3.10
N ARG A 102 -11.16 8.58 3.52
CA ARG A 102 -11.61 8.83 4.89
C ARG A 102 -12.98 9.47 4.88
N ARG A 103 -13.73 9.26 5.97
CA ARG A 103 -15.00 9.94 6.20
C ARG A 103 -14.73 11.43 6.41
N CYS A 104 -15.48 12.27 5.71
CA CYS A 104 -15.39 13.71 5.83
C CYS A 104 -16.29 14.17 6.99
N THR A 105 -15.71 14.77 8.02
CA THR A 105 -16.46 15.32 9.17
C THR A 105 -16.67 16.83 9.04
N GLN A 106 -15.92 17.49 8.16
CA GLN A 106 -16.03 18.91 7.85
C GLN A 106 -15.43 19.15 6.46
N LEU A 107 -16.08 19.99 5.64
CA LEU A 107 -15.50 20.41 4.35
C LEU A 107 -14.21 21.21 4.57
N PRO A 108 -13.13 20.89 3.84
CA PRO A 108 -11.92 21.70 3.91
C PRO A 108 -12.18 23.07 3.24
N PRO A 109 -11.73 24.20 3.82
CA PRO A 109 -11.93 25.53 3.23
C PRO A 109 -11.33 25.69 1.82
N LYS A 110 -10.33 24.87 1.49
CA LYS A 110 -9.68 24.79 0.18
C LYS A 110 -10.53 24.10 -0.91
N LEU A 111 -11.71 23.59 -0.56
CA LEU A 111 -12.69 23.03 -1.48
C LEU A 111 -14.04 23.74 -1.28
N PRO A 112 -14.28 24.90 -1.93
CA PRO A 112 -15.51 25.69 -1.78
C PRO A 112 -16.70 25.09 -2.55
N VAL A 113 -16.95 23.79 -2.38
CA VAL A 113 -18.14 23.12 -2.91
C VAL A 113 -19.37 23.52 -2.09
N THR A 114 -20.52 23.66 -2.76
CA THR A 114 -21.79 24.06 -2.13
C THR A 114 -22.86 23.01 -2.34
N THR A 115 -23.94 23.06 -1.55
CA THR A 115 -25.11 22.19 -1.75
C THR A 115 -25.65 22.30 -3.17
N ASP A 116 -25.83 23.52 -3.70
CA ASP A 116 -26.37 23.75 -5.06
C ASP A 116 -25.54 23.07 -6.15
N MET A 117 -24.20 23.03 -5.99
CA MET A 117 -23.32 22.36 -6.94
C MET A 117 -23.53 20.84 -6.99
N VAL A 118 -23.85 20.22 -5.87
CA VAL A 118 -23.95 18.76 -5.75
C VAL A 118 -25.37 18.26 -5.52
N GLU A 119 -26.38 19.13 -5.59
CA GLU A 119 -27.79 18.82 -5.32
C GLU A 119 -28.25 17.61 -6.14
N CYS A 120 -27.88 17.54 -7.42
CA CYS A 120 -28.25 16.45 -8.31
C CYS A 120 -27.63 15.08 -7.92
N SER A 121 -26.60 15.07 -7.08
CA SER A 121 -25.95 13.87 -6.58
C SER A 121 -26.45 13.43 -5.20
N LEU A 122 -27.12 14.32 -4.45
CA LEU A 122 -27.65 14.00 -3.12
C LEU A 122 -29.03 13.32 -3.25
N GLU A 123 -29.24 12.22 -2.52
CA GLU A 123 -30.42 11.36 -2.72
C GLU A 123 -31.40 11.39 -1.54
N ARG A 124 -31.10 12.13 -0.46
CA ARG A 124 -31.85 12.09 0.80
C ARG A 124 -32.64 13.35 1.13
N GLN A 125 -32.72 14.33 0.22
CA GLN A 125 -33.31 15.65 0.50
C GLN A 125 -32.63 16.36 1.68
N LEU A 126 -31.33 16.12 1.83
CA LEU A 126 -30.46 16.77 2.80
C LEU A 126 -29.52 17.72 2.08
N THR A 127 -29.13 18.80 2.76
CA THR A 127 -28.01 19.66 2.33
C THR A 127 -26.69 18.90 2.41
N LEU A 128 -25.66 19.38 1.71
CA LEU A 128 -24.32 18.81 1.77
C LEU A 128 -23.78 18.80 3.22
N GLU A 129 -24.03 19.87 3.97
CA GLU A 129 -23.65 19.99 5.38
C GLU A 129 -24.34 18.95 6.26
N GLN A 130 -25.61 18.67 6.01
CA GLN A 130 -26.35 17.60 6.70
C GLN A 130 -25.84 16.21 6.32
N GLU A 131 -25.52 15.96 5.05
CA GLU A 131 -24.93 14.67 4.62
C GLU A 131 -23.55 14.42 5.25
N ILE A 132 -22.78 15.47 5.56
CA ILE A 132 -21.53 15.39 6.33
C ILE A 132 -21.82 15.00 7.78
N GLN A 133 -22.81 15.63 8.41
CA GLN A 133 -23.21 15.33 9.80
C GLN A 133 -23.72 13.90 9.94
N GLU A 134 -24.47 13.40 8.95
CA GLU A 134 -24.92 12.00 8.85
C GLU A 134 -23.78 11.02 8.48
N GLY A 135 -22.58 11.53 8.19
CA GLY A 135 -21.41 10.70 7.87
C GLY A 135 -21.48 10.03 6.50
N ASN A 136 -22.27 10.56 5.57
CA ASN A 136 -22.42 10.03 4.21
C ASN A 136 -21.41 10.60 3.22
N ILE A 137 -20.61 11.61 3.61
CA ILE A 137 -19.59 12.23 2.75
C ILE A 137 -18.19 11.71 3.09
N PHE A 138 -17.40 11.46 2.06
CA PHE A 138 -16.03 10.95 2.12
C PHE A 138 -15.12 11.83 1.28
N ILE A 139 -13.83 11.81 1.60
CA ILE A 139 -12.83 12.62 0.91
C ILE A 139 -11.54 11.84 0.68
N VAL A 140 -10.95 12.08 -0.49
CA VAL A 140 -9.57 11.71 -0.82
C VAL A 140 -8.84 12.98 -1.22
N ASP A 141 -7.77 13.30 -0.49
CA ASP A 141 -7.02 14.55 -0.65
C ASP A 141 -5.56 14.23 -0.95
N TYR A 142 -5.09 14.67 -2.12
CA TYR A 142 -3.75 14.42 -2.63
C TYR A 142 -2.78 15.58 -2.36
N GLU A 143 -2.97 16.32 -1.26
CA GLU A 143 -2.09 17.43 -0.82
C GLU A 143 -0.59 17.07 -0.83
N LEU A 144 -0.24 15.80 -0.59
CA LEU A 144 1.15 15.33 -0.68
C LEU A 144 1.81 15.62 -2.05
N LEU A 145 1.03 15.66 -3.13
CA LEU A 145 1.51 15.90 -4.49
C LEU A 145 1.70 17.40 -4.81
N ASP A 146 1.18 18.29 -3.98
CA ASP A 146 1.21 19.73 -4.25
C ASP A 146 2.64 20.29 -4.17
N GLY A 147 3.15 20.83 -5.27
CA GLY A 147 4.53 21.31 -5.38
C GLY A 147 5.58 20.21 -5.60
N ILE A 148 5.19 18.96 -5.91
CA ILE A 148 6.13 17.93 -6.36
C ILE A 148 6.60 18.24 -7.78
N ASP A 149 7.90 18.10 -8.03
CA ASP A 149 8.45 18.28 -9.36
C ASP A 149 8.00 17.17 -10.31
N ALA A 150 7.43 17.58 -11.46
CA ALA A 150 7.15 16.66 -12.55
C ALA A 150 8.44 16.23 -13.26
N ASN A 151 8.41 15.05 -13.86
CA ASN A 151 9.53 14.43 -14.55
C ASN A 151 9.95 15.23 -15.79
N LYS A 152 11.21 15.67 -15.81
CA LYS A 152 11.83 16.44 -16.90
C LYS A 152 12.98 15.69 -17.59
N THR A 153 13.07 14.37 -17.40
CA THR A 153 14.17 13.55 -17.96
C THR A 153 14.06 13.36 -19.47
N ASP A 154 12.86 13.43 -20.04
CA ASP A 154 12.64 13.50 -21.49
C ASP A 154 12.34 14.95 -21.91
N PRO A 155 13.29 15.67 -22.54
CA PRO A 155 13.09 17.06 -22.94
C PRO A 155 12.07 17.22 -24.07
N CYS A 156 11.72 16.13 -24.77
CA CYS A 156 10.73 16.15 -25.86
C CYS A 156 9.30 15.98 -25.35
N THR A 157 9.10 15.58 -24.09
CA THR A 157 7.77 15.33 -23.51
C THR A 157 7.62 16.06 -22.19
N LEU A 158 6.78 17.11 -22.18
CA LEU A 158 6.37 17.72 -20.93
C LEU A 158 5.41 16.78 -20.17
N GLN A 159 5.79 16.40 -18.96
CA GLN A 159 4.95 15.64 -18.04
C GLN A 159 4.38 16.55 -16.95
N PHE A 160 3.25 16.16 -16.39
CA PHE A 160 2.45 17.00 -15.50
C PHE A 160 1.95 16.18 -14.31
N LEU A 161 1.79 16.86 -13.18
CA LEU A 161 1.20 16.33 -11.95
C LEU A 161 0.04 17.23 -11.53
N ALA A 162 -0.86 16.68 -10.74
CA ALA A 162 -1.95 17.39 -10.08
C ALA A 162 -1.94 17.04 -8.59
N ALA A 163 -2.67 17.80 -7.78
CA ALA A 163 -2.90 17.50 -6.37
C ALA A 163 -4.40 17.57 -6.05
N PRO A 164 -5.21 16.60 -6.53
CA PRO A 164 -6.65 16.72 -6.48
C PRO A 164 -7.26 16.60 -5.08
N ILE A 165 -8.46 17.15 -4.92
CA ILE A 165 -9.37 16.87 -3.82
C ILE A 165 -10.63 16.25 -4.42
N CYS A 166 -10.92 15.01 -4.04
CA CYS A 166 -12.08 14.26 -4.51
C CYS A 166 -13.08 14.08 -3.36
N LEU A 167 -14.28 14.63 -3.52
CA LEU A 167 -15.39 14.43 -2.60
C LEU A 167 -16.30 13.32 -3.11
N LEU A 168 -16.70 12.41 -2.22
CA LEU A 168 -17.53 11.26 -2.54
C LEU A 168 -18.72 11.16 -1.59
N TYR A 169 -19.78 10.50 -2.06
CA TYR A 169 -21.05 10.36 -1.36
C TYR A 169 -21.46 8.89 -1.29
N LYS A 170 -21.94 8.47 -0.12
CA LYS A 170 -22.60 7.17 0.09
C LYS A 170 -24.08 7.28 -0.28
N ASN A 171 -24.42 6.71 -1.42
CA ASN A 171 -25.78 6.71 -1.95
C ASN A 171 -26.73 5.76 -1.19
N LEU A 172 -28.02 5.73 -1.55
CA LEU A 172 -29.03 4.88 -0.92
C LEU A 172 -28.76 3.37 -1.09
N ALA A 173 -27.99 2.99 -2.11
CA ALA A 173 -27.52 1.62 -2.33
C ALA A 173 -26.22 1.30 -1.58
N ASN A 174 -25.79 2.18 -0.65
CA ASN A 174 -24.55 2.10 0.12
C ASN A 174 -23.30 2.01 -0.76
N LYS A 175 -23.33 2.59 -1.96
CA LYS A 175 -22.17 2.73 -2.85
C LYS A 175 -21.58 4.13 -2.68
N ILE A 176 -20.26 4.19 -2.61
CA ILE A 176 -19.52 5.44 -2.58
C ILE A 176 -19.25 5.85 -4.03
N VAL A 177 -19.71 7.03 -4.43
CA VAL A 177 -19.54 7.60 -5.77
C VAL A 177 -18.99 9.04 -5.69
N PRO A 178 -18.15 9.47 -6.64
CA PRO A 178 -17.63 10.84 -6.69
C PRO A 178 -18.74 11.86 -6.99
N ILE A 179 -18.70 13.00 -6.31
CA ILE A 179 -19.68 14.10 -6.50
C ILE A 179 -19.02 15.45 -6.82
N ALA A 180 -17.74 15.62 -6.49
CA ALA A 180 -16.98 16.82 -6.84
C ALA A 180 -15.48 16.52 -6.90
N ILE A 181 -14.78 17.12 -7.86
CA ILE A 181 -13.32 17.00 -8.03
C ILE A 181 -12.72 18.38 -8.30
N GLN A 182 -11.83 18.84 -7.44
CA GLN A 182 -10.95 19.98 -7.70
C GLN A 182 -9.54 19.46 -7.99
N LEU A 183 -8.89 19.86 -9.09
CA LEU A 183 -7.63 19.21 -9.53
C LEU A 183 -6.38 19.72 -8.81
N ASN A 184 -6.40 20.93 -8.27
CA ASN A 184 -5.31 21.49 -7.47
C ASN A 184 -5.78 21.93 -6.07
N GLN A 185 -4.83 22.17 -5.17
CA GLN A 185 -5.11 22.48 -3.77
C GLN A 185 -5.66 23.90 -3.55
N THR A 186 -5.25 24.89 -4.34
CA THR A 186 -5.72 26.28 -4.19
C THR A 186 -6.93 26.53 -5.08
N PRO A 187 -8.11 26.89 -4.54
CA PRO A 187 -9.29 27.19 -5.34
C PRO A 187 -9.11 28.50 -6.13
N GLY A 188 -9.76 28.60 -7.29
CA GLY A 188 -9.73 29.81 -8.12
C GLY A 188 -10.39 29.59 -9.48
N GLU A 189 -10.54 30.65 -10.27
CA GLU A 189 -11.20 30.57 -11.58
C GLU A 189 -10.50 29.59 -12.55
N GLU A 190 -9.17 29.47 -12.46
CA GLU A 190 -8.37 28.54 -13.26
C GLU A 190 -8.29 27.11 -12.67
N ASN A 191 -8.88 26.87 -11.51
CA ASN A 191 -8.96 25.56 -10.86
C ASN A 191 -10.43 25.24 -10.51
N PRO A 192 -11.25 24.95 -11.53
CA PRO A 192 -12.67 24.68 -11.33
C PRO A 192 -12.90 23.42 -10.48
N ILE A 193 -14.05 23.37 -9.85
CA ILE A 193 -14.59 22.16 -9.22
C ILE A 193 -15.44 21.46 -10.26
N PHE A 194 -14.93 20.37 -10.81
CA PHE A 194 -15.64 19.53 -11.78
C PHE A 194 -16.70 18.68 -11.08
N LEU A 195 -17.83 18.49 -11.75
CA LEU A 195 -19.01 17.81 -11.24
C LEU A 195 -19.47 16.70 -12.21
N PRO A 196 -20.19 15.66 -11.74
CA PRO A 196 -20.81 14.66 -12.60
C PRO A 196 -21.80 15.21 -13.62
N SER A 197 -22.33 16.42 -13.38
CA SER A 197 -23.28 17.15 -14.24
C SER A 197 -22.60 17.93 -15.36
N ASP A 198 -21.26 18.05 -15.34
CA ASP A 198 -20.50 18.76 -16.38
C ASP A 198 -20.51 18.02 -17.71
N ALA A 199 -19.90 18.63 -18.74
CA ALA A 199 -19.74 17.96 -20.02
C ALA A 199 -19.01 16.62 -19.85
N LYS A 200 -19.41 15.63 -20.64
CA LYS A 200 -18.94 14.23 -20.52
C LYS A 200 -17.43 14.11 -20.32
N TYR A 201 -16.64 14.86 -21.10
CA TYR A 201 -15.18 14.75 -21.08
C TYR A 201 -14.51 15.61 -20.00
N ASP A 202 -15.15 16.65 -19.52
CA ASP A 202 -14.65 17.45 -18.39
C ASP A 202 -14.65 16.58 -17.13
N TRP A 203 -15.79 15.94 -16.84
CA TRP A 203 -15.91 15.00 -15.72
C TRP A 203 -15.00 13.77 -15.87
N LEU A 204 -14.92 13.22 -17.09
CA LEU A 204 -14.08 12.06 -17.33
C LEU A 204 -12.60 12.38 -17.13
N LEU A 205 -12.12 13.52 -17.62
CA LEU A 205 -10.74 13.94 -17.49
C LEU A 205 -10.39 14.26 -16.03
N ALA A 206 -11.30 14.90 -15.29
CA ALA A 206 -11.13 15.16 -13.85
C ALA A 206 -10.91 13.84 -13.07
N LYS A 207 -11.71 12.81 -13.37
CA LYS A 207 -11.53 11.46 -12.80
C LYS A 207 -10.21 10.81 -13.23
N ILE A 208 -9.79 10.95 -14.49
CA ILE A 208 -8.50 10.40 -14.96
C ILE A 208 -7.34 11.01 -14.17
N TRP A 209 -7.34 12.32 -13.94
CA TRP A 209 -6.32 12.99 -13.12
C TRP A 209 -6.28 12.50 -11.67
N VAL A 210 -7.44 12.24 -11.07
CA VAL A 210 -7.50 11.62 -9.74
C VAL A 210 -6.94 10.19 -9.78
N ARG A 211 -7.24 9.38 -10.81
CA ARG A 211 -6.65 8.03 -10.95
C ARG A 211 -5.13 8.08 -11.14
N SER A 212 -4.61 9.06 -11.89
CA SER A 212 -3.16 9.27 -12.03
C SER A 212 -2.52 9.63 -10.68
N SER A 213 -3.16 10.52 -9.92
CA SER A 213 -2.70 10.93 -8.59
C SER A 213 -2.71 9.77 -7.59
N ASP A 214 -3.77 8.95 -7.62
CA ASP A 214 -3.88 7.71 -6.85
C ASP A 214 -2.73 6.75 -7.17
N PHE A 215 -2.40 6.59 -8.46
CA PHE A 215 -1.30 5.76 -8.92
C PHE A 215 0.06 6.28 -8.40
N HIS A 216 0.32 7.58 -8.44
CA HIS A 216 1.58 8.14 -7.93
C HIS A 216 1.76 7.92 -6.43
N VAL A 217 0.71 8.17 -5.63
CA VAL A 217 0.73 7.91 -4.18
C VAL A 217 0.81 6.41 -3.90
N HIS A 218 0.08 5.59 -4.64
CA HIS A 218 0.13 4.13 -4.53
C HIS A 218 1.55 3.60 -4.72
N GLN A 219 2.19 3.88 -5.85
CA GLN A 219 3.51 3.34 -6.18
C GLN A 219 4.59 3.81 -5.19
N THR A 220 4.59 5.10 -4.87
CA THR A 220 5.70 5.71 -4.13
C THR A 220 5.53 5.58 -2.61
N ILE A 221 4.31 5.76 -2.11
CA ILE A 221 4.05 5.84 -0.68
C ILE A 221 3.46 4.55 -0.16
N THR A 222 2.28 4.17 -0.66
CA THR A 222 1.59 2.98 -0.15
C THR A 222 2.41 1.72 -0.38
N HIS A 223 3.04 1.59 -1.54
CA HIS A 223 3.84 0.45 -1.94
C HIS A 223 5.29 0.60 -1.46
N LEU A 224 6.10 1.46 -2.09
CA LEU A 224 7.54 1.56 -1.79
C LEU A 224 7.81 1.94 -0.32
N LEU A 225 7.39 3.12 0.14
CA LEU A 225 7.74 3.57 1.50
C LEU A 225 7.14 2.67 2.57
N ARG A 226 5.81 2.47 2.53
CA ARG A 226 5.05 1.89 3.65
C ARG A 226 5.07 0.37 3.71
N THR A 227 5.57 -0.33 2.69
CA THR A 227 5.79 -1.78 2.73
C THR A 227 7.25 -2.15 2.54
N HIS A 228 7.86 -1.80 1.40
CA HIS A 228 9.25 -2.19 1.10
C HIS A 228 10.24 -1.60 2.09
N LEU A 229 10.29 -0.27 2.24
CA LEU A 229 11.31 0.38 3.07
C LEU A 229 11.09 0.11 4.57
N VAL A 230 9.84 0.11 5.03
CA VAL A 230 9.50 -0.26 6.42
C VAL A 230 9.88 -1.71 6.73
N SER A 231 9.57 -2.66 5.85
CA SER A 231 9.93 -4.07 6.06
C SER A 231 11.45 -4.28 6.03
N GLU A 232 12.19 -3.52 5.22
CA GLU A 232 13.65 -3.53 5.22
C GLU A 232 14.23 -3.00 6.53
N VAL A 233 13.67 -1.93 7.09
CA VAL A 233 14.07 -1.43 8.42
C VAL A 233 13.95 -2.52 9.49
N PHE A 234 12.81 -3.22 9.52
CA PHE A 234 12.63 -4.33 10.45
C PHE A 234 13.61 -5.48 10.19
N GLY A 235 13.83 -5.85 8.92
CA GLY A 235 14.78 -6.90 8.55
C GLY A 235 16.22 -6.58 8.97
N ILE A 236 16.70 -5.36 8.72
CA ILE A 236 18.06 -4.94 9.10
C ILE A 236 18.22 -4.95 10.62
N ALA A 237 17.25 -4.39 11.37
CA ALA A 237 17.32 -4.39 12.82
C ALA A 237 17.30 -5.82 13.39
N MET A 238 16.49 -6.71 12.81
CA MET A 238 16.44 -8.13 13.18
C MET A 238 17.81 -8.78 12.99
N TYR A 239 18.42 -8.68 11.80
CA TYR A 239 19.73 -9.27 11.52
C TYR A 239 20.87 -8.70 12.37
N ARG A 240 20.77 -7.43 12.79
CA ARG A 240 21.81 -6.76 13.59
C ARG A 240 21.74 -7.11 15.08
N GLN A 241 20.55 -7.31 15.63
CA GLN A 241 20.33 -7.31 17.08
C GLN A 241 19.80 -8.62 17.63
N LEU A 242 19.20 -9.49 16.79
CA LEU A 242 18.64 -10.75 17.25
C LEU A 242 19.47 -11.92 16.70
N PRO A 243 20.13 -12.72 17.57
CA PRO A 243 20.88 -13.89 17.12
C PRO A 243 19.94 -14.97 16.58
N ALA A 244 20.45 -15.87 15.73
CA ALA A 244 19.63 -16.89 15.06
C ALA A 244 18.91 -17.88 16.02
N VAL A 245 19.38 -17.98 17.26
CA VAL A 245 18.76 -18.79 18.31
C VAL A 245 17.56 -18.09 18.97
N HIS A 246 17.48 -16.76 18.88
CA HIS A 246 16.44 -15.96 19.51
C HIS A 246 15.06 -16.28 18.93
N PRO A 247 14.00 -16.48 19.75
CA PRO A 247 12.68 -16.85 19.25
C PRO A 247 12.09 -15.81 18.28
N ILE A 248 12.34 -14.53 18.52
CA ILE A 248 11.87 -13.46 17.62
C ILE A 248 12.62 -13.46 16.28
N PHE A 249 13.90 -13.85 16.22
CA PHE A 249 14.59 -14.04 14.94
C PHE A 249 13.94 -15.20 14.17
N LYS A 250 13.74 -16.35 14.82
CA LYS A 250 13.11 -17.54 14.23
C LYS A 250 11.72 -17.25 13.68
N LEU A 251 10.97 -16.39 14.36
CA LEU A 251 9.66 -15.93 13.92
C LEU A 251 9.75 -15.00 12.70
N LEU A 252 10.60 -13.96 12.76
CA LEU A 252 10.59 -12.88 11.76
C LEU A 252 11.39 -13.19 10.48
N VAL A 253 12.37 -14.09 10.52
CA VAL A 253 13.27 -14.35 9.37
C VAL A 253 12.51 -14.76 8.12
N ALA A 254 11.44 -15.54 8.26
CA ALA A 254 10.58 -15.94 7.14
C ALA A 254 9.80 -14.76 6.53
N HIS A 255 9.57 -13.70 7.30
CA HIS A 255 8.80 -12.52 6.90
C HIS A 255 9.66 -11.38 6.35
N VAL A 256 10.98 -11.52 6.39
CA VAL A 256 11.91 -10.56 5.77
C VAL A 256 12.77 -11.19 4.68
N ARG A 257 12.48 -12.44 4.31
CA ARG A 257 13.15 -13.15 3.22
C ARG A 257 13.09 -12.33 1.94
N PHE A 258 14.27 -12.02 1.40
CA PHE A 258 14.50 -11.23 0.18
C PHE A 258 14.12 -9.75 0.20
N THR A 259 13.55 -9.22 1.29
CA THR A 259 13.19 -7.80 1.36
C THR A 259 14.39 -6.87 1.11
N ILE A 260 15.54 -7.17 1.72
CA ILE A 260 16.76 -6.37 1.51
C ILE A 260 17.29 -6.53 0.07
N ALA A 261 17.19 -7.74 -0.50
CA ALA A 261 17.63 -8.02 -1.87
C ALA A 261 16.81 -7.24 -2.90
N ILE A 262 15.48 -7.32 -2.85
CA ILE A 262 14.59 -6.65 -3.80
C ILE A 262 14.72 -5.13 -3.71
N ASN A 263 14.82 -4.58 -2.50
CA ASN A 263 14.99 -3.15 -2.31
C ASN A 263 16.35 -2.66 -2.80
N THR A 264 17.41 -3.48 -2.65
CA THR A 264 18.73 -3.15 -3.20
C THR A 264 18.71 -3.15 -4.73
N LYS A 265 18.07 -4.15 -5.37
CA LYS A 265 17.83 -4.14 -6.82
C LYS A 265 17.00 -2.93 -7.26
N ALA A 266 15.99 -2.52 -6.49
CA ALA A 266 15.17 -1.37 -6.81
C ALA A 266 15.99 -0.07 -6.76
N ARG A 267 16.82 0.12 -5.72
CA ARG A 267 17.76 1.25 -5.62
C ARG A 267 18.84 1.23 -6.70
N GLU A 268 19.20 0.05 -7.22
CA GLU A 268 20.20 -0.11 -8.27
C GLU A 268 19.64 0.15 -9.68
N GLN A 269 18.38 -0.23 -9.94
CA GLN A 269 17.84 -0.35 -11.31
C GLN A 269 16.52 0.39 -11.56
N LEU A 270 15.68 0.54 -10.54
CA LEU A 270 14.30 1.02 -10.68
C LEU A 270 14.19 2.50 -10.34
N ILE A 271 14.48 2.86 -9.09
CA ILE A 271 14.27 4.20 -8.51
C ILE A 271 15.56 5.03 -8.38
N CYS A 272 16.68 4.53 -8.91
CA CYS A 272 17.89 5.34 -9.06
C CYS A 272 17.68 6.47 -10.08
N GLU A 273 18.57 7.46 -10.06
CA GLU A 273 18.67 8.43 -11.14
C GLU A 273 18.81 7.70 -12.49
N TYR A 274 17.96 8.07 -13.46
CA TYR A 274 17.88 7.45 -14.80
C TYR A 274 17.45 5.98 -14.80
N GLY A 275 16.86 5.50 -13.70
CA GLY A 275 16.32 4.16 -13.55
C GLY A 275 15.08 3.90 -14.42
N LEU A 276 14.58 2.67 -14.38
CA LEU A 276 13.38 2.27 -15.14
C LEU A 276 12.13 3.08 -14.77
N PHE A 277 12.04 3.57 -13.52
CA PHE A 277 10.90 4.34 -13.05
C PHE A 277 10.75 5.66 -13.83
N ASP A 278 11.85 6.28 -14.24
CA ASP A 278 11.84 7.57 -14.94
C ASP A 278 11.24 7.48 -16.37
N LYS A 279 11.09 6.27 -16.93
CA LYS A 279 10.63 6.07 -18.31
C LYS A 279 9.13 6.29 -18.53
N ALA A 280 8.32 6.09 -17.50
CA ALA A 280 6.85 6.10 -17.64
C ALA A 280 6.11 6.80 -16.49
N ASN A 281 6.82 7.28 -15.46
CA ASN A 281 6.20 7.90 -14.30
C ASN A 281 6.46 9.40 -14.28
N ALA A 282 5.38 10.18 -14.15
CA ALA A 282 5.44 11.64 -14.06
C ALA A 282 6.12 12.15 -12.78
N THR A 283 6.30 11.30 -11.77
CA THR A 283 7.09 11.58 -10.55
C THR A 283 8.54 11.10 -10.66
N GLY A 284 8.96 10.56 -11.80
CA GLY A 284 10.36 10.25 -12.10
C GLY A 284 11.26 11.50 -12.10
N GLY A 285 12.58 11.30 -12.09
CA GLY A 285 13.55 12.39 -12.10
C GLY A 285 13.69 13.15 -10.78
N GLY A 286 13.15 12.62 -9.68
CA GLY A 286 13.31 13.15 -8.31
C GLY A 286 12.00 13.47 -7.58
N GLY A 287 10.87 13.64 -8.27
CA GLY A 287 9.58 13.93 -7.62
C GLY A 287 9.16 12.87 -6.60
N HIS A 288 9.37 11.58 -6.92
CA HIS A 288 9.13 10.46 -6.01
C HIS A 288 10.02 10.49 -4.75
N VAL A 289 11.25 11.03 -4.84
CA VAL A 289 12.12 11.24 -3.67
C VAL A 289 11.54 12.32 -2.75
N GLN A 290 11.07 13.44 -3.32
CA GLN A 290 10.39 14.50 -2.57
C GLN A 290 9.12 13.98 -1.87
N MET A 291 8.34 13.14 -2.56
CA MET A 291 7.15 12.51 -1.99
C MET A 291 7.49 11.67 -0.76
N VAL A 292 8.52 10.81 -0.83
CA VAL A 292 8.94 10.00 0.32
C VAL A 292 9.40 10.88 1.49
N GLN A 293 10.18 11.93 1.22
CA GLN A 293 10.64 12.86 2.25
C GLN A 293 9.48 13.52 3.01
N ARG A 294 8.44 13.95 2.29
CA ARG A 294 7.22 14.53 2.89
C ARG A 294 6.44 13.47 3.66
N ALA A 295 6.16 12.32 3.05
CA ALA A 295 5.38 11.26 3.67
C ALA A 295 6.05 10.62 4.90
N MET A 296 7.37 10.72 5.03
CA MET A 296 8.09 10.27 6.22
C MET A 296 7.67 11.05 7.48
N GLN A 297 7.19 12.29 7.35
CA GLN A 297 6.67 13.07 8.47
C GLN A 297 5.33 12.52 9.00
N ASP A 298 4.55 11.88 8.12
CA ASP A 298 3.23 11.31 8.43
C ASP A 298 3.31 9.80 8.76
N LEU A 299 4.48 9.18 8.58
CA LEU A 299 4.68 7.77 8.91
C LEU A 299 4.71 7.58 10.42
N THR A 300 3.64 7.01 10.97
CA THR A 300 3.54 6.68 12.39
C THR A 300 3.36 5.18 12.64
N TYR A 301 3.79 4.70 13.79
CA TYR A 301 3.56 3.33 14.22
C TYR A 301 2.06 2.98 14.27
N ALA A 302 1.22 3.90 14.75
CA ALA A 302 -0.24 3.74 14.76
C ALA A 302 -0.81 3.58 13.34
N SER A 303 -0.25 4.29 12.34
CA SER A 303 -0.66 4.16 10.94
C SER A 303 -0.30 2.81 10.29
N LEU A 304 0.54 2.01 10.94
CA LEU A 304 0.84 0.61 10.55
C LEU A 304 0.03 -0.41 11.36
N CYS A 305 -0.62 0.02 12.45
CA CYS A 305 -1.54 -0.80 13.21
C CYS A 305 -2.89 -0.84 12.50
N PHE A 306 -3.20 -1.94 11.81
CA PHE A 306 -4.31 -1.97 10.85
C PHE A 306 -5.68 -1.52 11.43
N PRO A 307 -6.14 -2.01 12.61
CA PRO A 307 -7.41 -1.57 13.17
C PRO A 307 -7.42 -0.06 13.52
N GLU A 308 -6.31 0.46 14.04
CA GLU A 308 -6.16 1.88 14.37
C GLU A 308 -6.16 2.75 13.13
N ALA A 309 -5.47 2.32 12.06
CA ALA A 309 -5.42 3.04 10.79
C ALA A 309 -6.80 3.12 10.12
N ILE A 310 -7.61 2.05 10.18
CA ILE A 310 -8.99 2.04 9.68
C ILE A 310 -9.86 3.03 10.48
N ARG A 311 -9.78 2.97 11.82
CA ARG A 311 -10.54 3.86 12.71
C ARG A 311 -10.14 5.33 12.55
N ALA A 312 -8.85 5.60 12.40
CA ALA A 312 -8.33 6.96 12.20
C ALA A 312 -8.90 7.64 10.95
N ARG A 313 -9.28 6.85 9.93
CA ARG A 313 -9.97 7.35 8.73
C ARG A 313 -11.49 7.40 8.86
N GLY A 314 -12.05 6.97 10.00
CA GLY A 314 -13.49 6.86 10.22
C GLY A 314 -14.17 5.83 9.32
N MET A 315 -13.44 4.75 8.97
CA MET A 315 -13.89 3.73 8.01
C MET A 315 -14.19 2.37 8.68
N ASP A 316 -14.24 2.30 10.01
CA ASP A 316 -14.34 1.08 10.80
C ASP A 316 -15.77 0.52 10.93
N SER A 317 -16.80 1.33 10.68
CA SER A 317 -18.20 0.88 10.71
C SER A 317 -18.54 0.00 9.49
N ALA A 318 -18.77 -1.30 9.73
CA ALA A 318 -19.23 -2.23 8.70
C ALA A 318 -20.71 -2.06 8.35
N GLU A 319 -21.49 -1.47 9.26
CA GLU A 319 -22.90 -1.14 9.04
C GLU A 319 -23.03 0.04 8.08
N ASP A 320 -22.26 1.11 8.32
CA ASP A 320 -22.30 2.31 7.46
C ASP A 320 -21.59 2.07 6.13
N ILE A 321 -20.53 1.25 6.10
CA ILE A 321 -19.69 1.01 4.94
C ILE A 321 -19.58 -0.50 4.67
N PRO A 322 -20.63 -1.13 4.13
CA PRO A 322 -20.74 -2.60 4.04
C PRO A 322 -19.91 -3.24 2.92
N TYR A 323 -19.26 -2.44 2.06
CA TYR A 323 -18.54 -2.93 0.88
C TYR A 323 -17.04 -2.58 0.90
N TYR A 324 -16.44 -2.46 2.09
CA TYR A 324 -15.00 -2.22 2.25
C TYR A 324 -14.25 -3.52 2.56
N PHE A 325 -14.00 -4.32 1.51
CA PHE A 325 -13.45 -5.66 1.66
C PHE A 325 -11.99 -5.69 2.09
N TYR A 326 -11.18 -4.70 1.68
CA TYR A 326 -9.81 -4.55 2.19
C TYR A 326 -9.80 -4.42 3.72
N ARG A 327 -10.70 -3.62 4.30
CA ARG A 327 -10.87 -3.54 5.76
C ARG A 327 -11.28 -4.88 6.34
N ASP A 328 -12.34 -5.47 5.81
CA ASP A 328 -12.95 -6.67 6.40
C ASP A 328 -11.99 -7.85 6.43
N ASP A 329 -11.27 -8.08 5.33
CA ASP A 329 -10.29 -9.15 5.22
C ASP A 329 -9.02 -8.81 6.01
N GLY A 330 -8.56 -7.56 5.93
CA GLY A 330 -7.37 -7.11 6.64
C GLY A 330 -7.52 -7.21 8.15
N LEU A 331 -8.69 -6.91 8.71
CA LEU A 331 -8.98 -7.11 10.14
C LEU A 331 -8.90 -8.60 10.53
N ARG A 332 -9.40 -9.51 9.68
CA ARG A 332 -9.35 -10.96 9.94
C ARG A 332 -7.91 -11.48 9.90
N VAL A 333 -7.15 -11.07 8.89
CA VAL A 333 -5.74 -11.48 8.76
C VAL A 333 -4.88 -10.86 9.86
N TRP A 334 -5.13 -9.60 10.22
CA TRP A 334 -4.49 -8.93 11.36
C TRP A 334 -4.71 -9.73 12.64
N GLU A 335 -5.96 -10.09 12.94
CA GLU A 335 -6.29 -10.84 14.16
C GLU A 335 -5.69 -12.24 14.17
N ALA A 336 -5.66 -12.93 13.02
CA ALA A 336 -5.01 -14.23 12.91
C ALA A 336 -3.50 -14.15 13.19
N ILE A 337 -2.82 -13.13 12.67
CA ILE A 337 -1.39 -12.87 12.94
C ILE A 337 -1.23 -12.50 14.41
N HIS A 338 -2.05 -11.59 14.94
CA HIS A 338 -1.98 -11.14 16.33
C HIS A 338 -2.12 -12.30 17.31
N SER A 339 -3.12 -13.16 17.12
CA SER A 339 -3.33 -14.37 17.91
C SER A 339 -2.14 -15.34 17.81
N PHE A 340 -1.61 -15.58 16.61
CA PHE A 340 -0.44 -16.43 16.43
C PHE A 340 0.80 -15.89 17.15
N VAL A 341 1.07 -14.59 17.00
CA VAL A 341 2.19 -13.93 17.67
C VAL A 341 2.01 -13.97 19.19
N ALA A 342 0.80 -13.72 19.70
CA ALA A 342 0.51 -13.77 21.13
C ALA A 342 0.85 -15.16 21.70
N GLU A 343 0.43 -16.23 21.04
CA GLU A 343 0.77 -17.59 21.46
C GLU A 343 2.30 -17.83 21.45
N VAL A 344 3.01 -17.36 20.43
CA VAL A 344 4.48 -17.49 20.37
C VAL A 344 5.16 -16.70 21.49
N VAL A 345 4.72 -15.46 21.74
CA VAL A 345 5.25 -14.63 22.83
C VAL A 345 5.01 -15.30 24.17
N ASP A 346 3.83 -15.86 24.41
CA ASP A 346 3.50 -16.55 25.66
C ASP A 346 4.26 -17.86 25.87
N ILE A 347 4.72 -18.52 24.80
CA ILE A 347 5.58 -19.71 24.90
C ILE A 347 6.98 -19.35 25.42
N TYR A 348 7.53 -18.21 25.00
CA TYR A 348 8.94 -17.86 25.23
C TYR A 348 9.15 -16.76 26.30
N TYR A 349 8.13 -15.97 26.62
CA TYR A 349 8.19 -14.91 27.62
C TYR A 349 7.15 -15.16 28.71
N GLU A 350 7.60 -15.53 29.91
CA GLU A 350 6.71 -15.87 31.03
C GLU A 350 6.04 -14.64 31.66
N SER A 351 6.63 -13.46 31.49
CA SER A 351 6.12 -12.21 32.07
C SER A 351 6.59 -10.98 31.31
N ASP A 352 5.93 -9.85 31.58
CA ASP A 352 6.33 -8.54 31.08
C ASP A 352 7.74 -8.13 31.54
N GLN A 353 8.16 -8.59 32.72
CA GLN A 353 9.52 -8.35 33.23
C GLN A 353 10.57 -9.01 32.33
N VAL A 354 10.33 -10.26 31.89
CA VAL A 354 11.26 -10.97 30.98
C VAL A 354 11.36 -10.22 29.65
N VAL A 355 10.26 -9.69 29.12
CA VAL A 355 10.27 -8.84 27.91
C VAL A 355 11.10 -7.57 28.13
N ALA A 356 10.91 -6.90 29.26
CA ALA A 356 11.62 -5.66 29.58
C ALA A 356 13.12 -5.85 29.83
N GLU A 357 13.53 -7.02 30.34
CA GLU A 357 14.93 -7.39 30.63
C GLU A 357 15.67 -7.95 29.41
N ASP A 358 14.97 -8.34 28.35
CA ASP A 358 15.57 -8.83 27.11
C ASP A 358 16.33 -7.71 26.36
N THR A 359 17.64 -7.66 26.60
CA THR A 359 18.50 -6.60 26.06
C THR A 359 18.64 -6.64 24.54
N GLU A 360 18.54 -7.81 23.91
CA GLU A 360 18.62 -7.99 22.47
C GLU A 360 17.34 -7.46 21.80
N LEU A 361 16.18 -7.76 22.38
CA LEU A 361 14.89 -7.19 21.98
C LEU A 361 14.84 -5.67 22.15
N GLN A 362 15.36 -5.13 23.25
CA GLN A 362 15.43 -3.68 23.44
C GLN A 362 16.34 -3.03 22.40
N ALA A 363 17.48 -3.65 22.07
CA ALA A 363 18.39 -3.17 21.04
C ALA A 363 17.73 -3.22 19.65
N PHE A 364 16.97 -4.27 19.33
CA PHE A 364 16.18 -4.37 18.11
C PHE A 364 15.17 -3.23 17.96
N ALA A 365 14.33 -2.99 18.98
CA ALA A 365 13.36 -1.90 18.95
C ALA A 365 14.04 -0.52 18.85
N LYS A 366 15.17 -0.34 19.56
CA LYS A 366 15.97 0.88 19.50
C LYS A 366 16.59 1.10 18.12
N ASP A 367 17.09 0.07 17.46
CA ASP A 367 17.68 0.19 16.11
C ASP A 367 16.62 0.63 15.08
N VAL A 368 15.41 0.06 15.15
CA VAL A 368 14.27 0.51 14.33
C VAL A 368 13.96 1.98 14.59
N TYR A 369 13.83 2.38 15.86
CA TYR A 369 13.48 3.75 16.21
C TYR A 369 14.57 4.76 15.81
N VAL A 370 15.83 4.53 16.21
CA VAL A 370 16.94 5.49 16.05
C VAL A 370 17.42 5.55 14.61
N TYR A 371 17.65 4.41 13.98
CA TYR A 371 18.25 4.36 12.64
C TYR A 371 17.16 4.31 11.57
N GLY A 372 16.28 3.31 11.65
CA GLY A 372 15.21 3.13 10.67
C GLY A 372 14.31 4.35 10.56
N MET A 373 13.73 4.78 11.68
CA MET A 373 12.81 5.92 11.77
C MET A 373 13.53 7.24 12.14
N ARG A 374 14.86 7.26 12.08
CA ARG A 374 15.71 8.44 12.29
C ARG A 374 15.54 9.12 13.66
N GLY A 375 15.12 8.38 14.68
CA GLY A 375 14.85 8.91 16.02
C GLY A 375 13.71 9.93 16.06
N CYS A 376 12.85 9.97 15.04
CA CYS A 376 11.76 10.92 14.97
C CYS A 376 10.73 10.65 16.07
N LYS A 377 10.58 11.56 17.05
CA LYS A 377 9.61 11.41 18.15
C LYS A 377 8.17 11.34 17.65
N ALA A 378 7.83 12.08 16.59
CA ALA A 378 6.49 12.10 16.01
C ALA A 378 6.10 10.76 15.36
N SER A 379 7.06 9.91 14.98
CA SER A 379 6.79 8.58 14.41
C SER A 379 6.04 7.66 15.37
N GLY A 380 6.09 7.90 16.69
CA GLY A 380 5.40 7.08 17.68
C GLY A 380 5.92 5.64 17.80
N PHE A 381 7.02 5.27 17.12
CA PHE A 381 7.64 3.96 17.27
C PHE A 381 8.19 3.80 18.71
N PRO A 382 7.96 2.64 19.35
CA PRO A 382 8.42 2.40 20.71
C PRO A 382 9.94 2.34 20.76
N LYS A 383 10.54 3.04 21.73
CA LYS A 383 11.98 3.01 22.00
C LYS A 383 12.42 1.75 22.77
N SER A 384 11.46 1.10 23.42
CA SER A 384 11.62 -0.09 24.26
C SER A 384 10.28 -0.83 24.30
N LEU A 385 10.34 -2.15 24.42
CA LEU A 385 9.19 -3.04 24.56
C LEU A 385 9.19 -3.61 25.98
N ARG A 386 8.12 -3.37 26.75
CA ARG A 386 8.10 -3.67 28.20
C ARG A 386 7.00 -4.62 28.65
N SER A 387 6.14 -5.06 27.73
CA SER A 387 5.10 -6.03 28.04
C SER A 387 4.90 -6.99 26.88
N ARG A 388 4.35 -8.17 27.18
CA ARG A 388 3.99 -9.18 26.17
C ARG A 388 2.97 -8.62 25.20
N GLU A 389 1.97 -7.89 25.68
CA GLU A 389 0.98 -7.22 24.83
C GLU A 389 1.64 -6.25 23.83
N GLN A 390 2.57 -5.42 24.31
CA GLN A 390 3.28 -4.47 23.45
C GLN A 390 4.16 -5.17 22.43
N LEU A 391 4.87 -6.23 22.84
CA LEU A 391 5.69 -7.07 21.95
C LEU A 391 4.82 -7.74 20.89
N THR A 392 3.69 -8.34 21.28
CA THR A 392 2.74 -8.98 20.38
C THR A 392 2.23 -8.00 19.33
N LYS A 393 1.80 -6.81 19.75
CA LYS A 393 1.37 -5.77 18.80
C LYS A 393 2.50 -5.37 17.85
N TYR A 394 3.72 -5.23 18.35
CA TYR A 394 4.89 -4.86 17.55
C TYR A 394 5.21 -5.90 16.46
N LEU A 395 5.27 -7.17 16.84
CA LEU A 395 5.54 -8.25 15.90
C LEU A 395 4.37 -8.45 14.91
N THR A 396 3.13 -8.19 15.35
CA THR A 396 1.97 -8.16 14.46
C THR A 396 2.13 -7.09 13.37
N VAL A 397 2.58 -5.88 13.72
CA VAL A 397 2.89 -4.83 12.73
C VAL A 397 3.93 -5.31 11.73
N VAL A 398 5.03 -5.90 12.19
CA VAL A 398 6.12 -6.38 11.32
C VAL A 398 5.59 -7.41 10.32
N ILE A 399 4.94 -8.46 10.82
CA ILE A 399 4.46 -9.58 10.00
C ILE A 399 3.36 -9.11 9.06
N PHE A 400 2.37 -8.34 9.54
CA PHE A 400 1.27 -7.86 8.71
C PHE A 400 1.75 -6.92 7.60
N THR A 401 2.71 -6.03 7.90
CA THR A 401 3.27 -5.09 6.90
C THR A 401 4.01 -5.83 5.80
N ALA A 402 4.83 -6.81 6.17
CA ALA A 402 5.65 -7.56 5.22
C ALA A 402 4.86 -8.58 4.39
N SER A 403 3.67 -8.97 4.85
CA SER A 403 2.81 -9.95 4.20
C SER A 403 1.53 -9.33 3.65
N ALA A 404 0.48 -9.28 4.47
CA ALA A 404 -0.87 -8.90 4.09
C ALA A 404 -0.96 -7.51 3.46
N GLN A 405 -0.29 -6.52 4.05
CA GLN A 405 -0.31 -5.16 3.51
C GLN A 405 0.37 -5.08 2.14
N HIS A 406 1.55 -5.70 1.96
CA HIS A 406 2.23 -5.77 0.66
C HIS A 406 1.40 -6.52 -0.39
N ALA A 407 0.84 -7.68 -0.02
CA ALA A 407 -0.01 -8.46 -0.90
C ALA A 407 -1.23 -7.68 -1.40
N ALA A 408 -1.89 -6.93 -0.50
CA ALA A 408 -3.04 -6.10 -0.85
C ALA A 408 -2.74 -5.01 -1.88
N VAL A 409 -1.48 -4.56 -1.98
CA VAL A 409 -1.07 -3.41 -2.80
C VAL A 409 -0.10 -3.76 -3.93
N ASN A 410 0.24 -5.04 -4.15
CA ASN A 410 1.19 -5.48 -5.20
C ASN A 410 0.84 -6.81 -5.88
N PHE A 411 0.59 -7.87 -5.10
CA PHE A 411 0.36 -9.29 -5.47
C PHE A 411 1.62 -10.19 -5.64
N GLY A 412 1.55 -11.43 -5.13
CA GLY A 412 2.60 -12.46 -5.25
C GLY A 412 2.06 -13.90 -5.22
N GLN A 413 2.91 -14.89 -5.49
CA GLN A 413 2.55 -16.31 -5.67
C GLN A 413 3.04 -17.25 -4.55
N LEU A 414 3.23 -16.74 -3.33
CA LEU A 414 3.62 -17.51 -2.14
C LEU A 414 2.57 -17.33 -1.03
N PHE A 415 2.41 -18.32 -0.14
CA PHE A 415 1.30 -18.39 0.82
C PHE A 415 1.73 -18.08 2.26
N LEU A 416 0.91 -17.33 2.98
CA LEU A 416 1.18 -16.88 4.35
C LEU A 416 1.07 -18.07 5.30
N GLY A 417 2.01 -18.17 6.24
CA GLY A 417 2.02 -19.25 7.24
C GLY A 417 2.64 -20.56 6.74
N MET A 418 3.16 -20.57 5.51
CA MET A 418 3.95 -21.66 4.97
C MET A 418 5.44 -21.40 5.21
N TYR A 419 6.03 -22.13 6.15
CA TYR A 419 7.43 -21.97 6.57
C TYR A 419 8.22 -23.23 6.21
N PRO A 420 8.82 -23.30 5.01
CA PRO A 420 9.60 -24.48 4.60
C PRO A 420 10.92 -24.63 5.38
N GLU A 421 11.45 -23.53 5.92
CA GLU A 421 12.66 -23.52 6.75
C GLU A 421 12.28 -23.76 8.23
N GLU A 422 12.68 -24.89 8.79
CA GLU A 422 12.39 -25.26 10.18
C GLU A 422 13.35 -24.59 11.19
N HIS A 423 13.16 -23.28 11.41
CA HIS A 423 13.88 -22.53 12.46
C HIS A 423 13.39 -22.87 13.87
N PHE A 424 12.09 -23.09 14.01
CA PHE A 424 11.45 -23.59 15.23
C PHE A 424 11.42 -25.12 15.23
N THR A 425 11.92 -25.72 16.30
CA THR A 425 12.00 -27.19 16.43
C THR A 425 11.08 -27.73 17.52
N GLU A 426 10.71 -26.87 18.47
CA GLU A 426 9.97 -27.20 19.67
C GLU A 426 8.49 -27.44 19.38
N LYS A 427 7.91 -28.41 20.10
CA LYS A 427 6.51 -28.83 19.90
C LYS A 427 5.48 -27.70 20.14
N PRO A 428 5.55 -26.89 21.21
CA PRO A 428 4.52 -25.88 21.48
C PRO A 428 4.35 -24.85 20.36
N VAL A 429 5.47 -24.35 19.81
CA VAL A 429 5.45 -23.38 18.72
C VAL A 429 5.02 -24.01 17.40
N LYS A 430 5.40 -25.27 17.12
CA LYS A 430 4.89 -26.01 15.96
C LYS A 430 3.37 -26.17 16.02
N GLU A 431 2.80 -26.41 17.20
CA GLU A 431 1.34 -26.46 17.39
C GLU A 431 0.68 -25.09 17.20
N ALA A 432 1.30 -24.00 17.66
CA ALA A 432 0.83 -22.63 17.38
C ALA A 432 0.82 -22.34 15.87
N MET A 433 1.87 -22.74 15.13
CA MET A 433 1.92 -22.63 13.67
C MET A 433 0.82 -23.44 12.97
N VAL A 434 0.45 -24.63 13.49
CA VAL A 434 -0.68 -25.43 12.98
C VAL A 434 -2.00 -24.69 13.18
N ARG A 435 -2.23 -24.13 14.38
CA ARG A 435 -3.43 -23.33 14.67
C ARG A 435 -3.50 -22.09 13.77
N PHE A 436 -2.38 -21.41 13.56
CA PHE A 436 -2.29 -20.28 12.65
C PHE A 436 -2.71 -20.66 11.22
N ARG A 437 -2.17 -21.74 10.66
CA ARG A 437 -2.58 -22.23 9.33
C ARG A 437 -4.06 -22.57 9.25
N LYS A 438 -4.61 -23.24 10.27
CA LYS A 438 -6.05 -23.54 10.33
C LYS A 438 -6.91 -22.27 10.36
N ASN A 439 -6.49 -21.24 11.08
CA ASN A 439 -7.18 -19.96 11.10
C ASN A 439 -7.12 -19.27 9.72
N LEU A 440 -5.97 -19.32 9.04
CA LEU A 440 -5.83 -18.80 7.68
C LEU A 440 -6.74 -19.54 6.68
N GLU A 441 -6.83 -20.87 6.75
CA GLU A 441 -7.74 -21.68 5.91
C GLU A 441 -9.21 -21.32 6.13
N ALA A 442 -9.60 -21.04 7.39
CA ALA A 442 -10.94 -20.56 7.70
C ALA A 442 -11.21 -19.19 7.07
N ILE A 443 -10.23 -18.28 7.10
CA ILE A 443 -10.33 -16.96 6.44
C ILE A 443 -10.45 -17.11 4.92
N VAL A 444 -9.66 -17.99 4.29
CA VAL A 444 -9.78 -18.31 2.85
C VAL A 444 -11.21 -18.74 2.52
N SER A 445 -11.79 -19.62 3.33
CA SER A 445 -13.16 -20.11 3.13
C SER A 445 -14.20 -18.99 3.22
N VAL A 446 -14.06 -18.09 4.20
CA VAL A 446 -14.94 -16.91 4.37
C VAL A 446 -14.84 -15.97 3.17
N ILE A 447 -13.63 -15.67 2.70
CA ILE A 447 -13.39 -14.79 1.55
C ILE A 447 -13.95 -15.43 0.27
N ALA A 448 -13.72 -16.73 0.07
CA ALA A 448 -14.22 -17.48 -1.08
C ALA A 448 -15.75 -17.46 -1.12
N GLU A 449 -16.43 -17.74 -0.02
CA GLU A 449 -17.90 -17.72 0.05
C GLU A 449 -18.45 -16.31 -0.21
N ARG A 450 -17.84 -15.29 0.41
CA ARG A 450 -18.22 -13.89 0.18
C ARG A 450 -18.02 -13.45 -1.27
N ASN A 451 -17.04 -14.00 -1.98
CA ASN A 451 -16.72 -13.66 -3.38
C ASN A 451 -17.51 -14.48 -4.42
N LYS A 452 -18.09 -15.63 -4.05
CA LYS A 452 -18.72 -16.61 -4.95
C LYS A 452 -19.69 -16.02 -5.99
N ASN A 453 -20.44 -14.99 -5.62
CA ASN A 453 -21.43 -14.34 -6.48
C ASN A 453 -21.11 -12.87 -6.79
N LYS A 454 -19.89 -12.41 -6.52
CA LYS A 454 -19.51 -11.02 -6.78
C LYS A 454 -19.04 -10.84 -8.21
N LYS A 455 -19.61 -9.84 -8.87
CA LYS A 455 -19.19 -9.36 -10.20
C LYS A 455 -17.72 -8.94 -10.25
N LEU A 456 -17.20 -8.45 -9.13
CA LEU A 456 -15.81 -8.08 -8.94
C LEU A 456 -15.36 -8.62 -7.57
N PRO A 457 -14.80 -9.84 -7.53
CA PRO A 457 -14.33 -10.43 -6.28
C PRO A 457 -13.03 -9.78 -5.82
N TYR A 458 -12.84 -9.68 -4.51
CA TYR A 458 -11.61 -9.14 -3.92
C TYR A 458 -10.84 -10.27 -3.25
N TYR A 459 -9.71 -10.66 -3.85
CA TYR A 459 -8.90 -11.81 -3.43
C TYR A 459 -7.53 -11.43 -2.86
N TYR A 460 -7.21 -10.13 -2.83
CA TYR A 460 -5.85 -9.68 -2.55
C TYR A 460 -5.40 -9.98 -1.11
N LEU A 461 -6.35 -10.14 -0.19
CA LEU A 461 -6.11 -10.54 1.20
C LEU A 461 -6.60 -11.96 1.51
N SER A 462 -6.82 -12.78 0.48
CA SER A 462 -7.02 -14.21 0.68
C SER A 462 -5.70 -14.85 1.10
N PRO A 463 -5.57 -15.50 2.27
CA PRO A 463 -4.28 -16.00 2.78
C PRO A 463 -3.51 -16.94 1.84
N ASP A 464 -4.21 -17.65 0.96
CA ASP A 464 -3.67 -18.45 -0.15
C ASP A 464 -3.11 -17.61 -1.31
N ARG A 465 -2.97 -16.29 -1.14
CA ARG A 465 -2.39 -15.34 -2.10
C ARG A 465 -1.53 -14.26 -1.44
N ILE A 466 -1.27 -14.39 -0.14
CA ILE A 466 -0.44 -13.44 0.62
C ILE A 466 0.95 -14.06 0.82
N PRO A 467 2.03 -13.50 0.27
CA PRO A 467 3.39 -13.96 0.58
C PRO A 467 3.76 -13.74 2.05
N ASN A 468 4.72 -14.50 2.57
CA ASN A 468 5.25 -14.23 3.92
C ASN A 468 6.03 -12.91 4.00
N SER A 469 6.69 -12.51 2.91
CA SER A 469 7.61 -11.37 2.88
C SER A 469 7.49 -10.56 1.60
N VAL A 470 8.06 -9.36 1.63
CA VAL A 470 8.22 -8.48 0.47
C VAL A 470 9.35 -9.00 -0.41
N ALA A 471 9.01 -9.68 -1.51
CA ALA A 471 9.98 -10.37 -2.37
C ALA A 471 9.90 -10.02 -3.86
N ILE A 472 9.05 -9.06 -4.24
CA ILE A 472 8.85 -8.59 -5.63
C ILE A 472 8.46 -7.13 -5.64
#